data_AF-A0A8H5IEM9-F1
#
_entry.id   AF-A0A8H5IEM9-F1
#
_cell.length_a   1.000
_cell.length_b   1.000
_cell.length_c   1.000
_cell.angle_alpha   90.00
_cell.angle_beta   90.00
_cell.angle_gamma   90.00
#
_symmetry.space_group_name_H-M   'P 1'
#
loop_
_entity.id
_entity.type
_entity.pdbx_description
1 polymer ?
#
loop_
_entity_poly.entity_id
_entity_poly.type
_entity_poly.pdbx_seq_one_letter_code
_entity_poly.pdbx_strand_id
1 'polypeptide(L)'
;MISRTSTTATGTLLYSPSAAPSLSPYRVPGRANYMASMAARSPAAAAAGPGGSNSVVTSSAPPPPSSSYSHSAATSTSKISSRRTAQIARHFSSSSSPTGPVSKQKPDMASNYTVRKVAAPNTFEHRVYIEKDGQPVSPFHDIPLYANQEQTILNMVVEIPRWTNAKLEISKEELLNPIKQDIKKGKLRYVRNCFPHKGYLWNYGAFPQTWEDPNSVHPETKAKGDNDPLDVCEIGELVGYTGQVKQVKVLGVMALLDEEETDWKVIVIDINDPLASKLNDVEDVERHLPGLLRATNEWFRIYKIPDGKPENQFAFTGECKNKSYAHDVIRECAEAWERLITGKTPAGGVSTTNVTVQNSPSRVSPDQLPPLPPSEDLPAEKIDASIDKWFFISGASA
;
A
#
# COMPACT_ATOMS: atom_id res chain seq x y z
N MET A 1 23.65 25.74 74.93
CA MET A 1 22.59 26.71 74.58
C MET A 1 23.18 27.76 73.64
N ILE A 2 22.40 28.26 72.67
CA ILE A 2 22.25 29.68 72.23
C ILE A 2 23.55 30.49 71.94
N SER A 3 23.70 31.31 70.88
CA SER A 3 23.05 31.48 69.56
C SER A 3 23.77 32.64 68.83
N ARG A 4 23.94 32.57 67.49
CA ARG A 4 24.37 33.61 66.50
C ARG A 4 24.67 32.88 65.17
N THR A 5 24.49 33.39 63.95
CA THR A 5 24.10 34.73 63.41
C THR A 5 23.11 34.60 62.23
N SER A 6 22.63 35.73 61.66
CA SER A 6 22.13 35.87 60.27
C SER A 6 23.27 36.40 59.35
N THR A 7 23.17 37.01 58.15
CA THR A 7 22.11 37.64 57.28
C THR A 7 22.78 37.87 55.88
N THR A 8 22.20 38.02 54.67
CA THR A 8 20.82 38.12 54.10
C THR A 8 20.87 37.81 52.57
N ALA A 9 19.69 37.71 51.92
CA ALA A 9 19.38 38.16 50.54
C ALA A 9 20.13 37.61 49.28
N THR A 10 19.44 36.71 48.57
CA THR A 10 19.06 36.77 47.12
C THR A 10 19.92 37.52 46.08
N GLY A 11 20.21 36.85 44.96
CA GLY A 11 20.57 37.49 43.68
C GLY A 11 20.15 36.65 42.46
N THR A 12 19.57 37.28 41.43
CA THR A 12 19.11 36.64 40.18
C THR A 12 20.18 36.71 39.10
N LEU A 13 20.34 35.66 38.29
CA LEU A 13 21.24 35.65 37.14
C LEU A 13 20.46 35.69 35.81
N LEU A 14 20.77 36.71 35.00
CA LEU A 14 20.48 36.77 33.57
C LEU A 14 21.76 36.45 32.80
N TYR A 15 21.67 35.78 31.66
CA TYR A 15 22.82 35.48 30.80
C TYR A 15 22.65 36.17 29.44
N SER A 16 23.67 36.92 29.01
CA SER A 16 23.69 37.62 27.72
C SER A 16 24.57 36.88 26.70
N PRO A 17 24.23 36.90 25.40
CA PRO A 17 25.07 36.30 24.36
C PRO A 17 26.34 37.11 24.13
N SER A 18 27.44 36.43 23.78
CA SER A 18 28.71 37.04 23.35
C SER A 18 29.00 36.74 21.88
N ALA A 19 29.78 37.60 21.22
CA ALA A 19 29.94 37.62 19.77
C ALA A 19 30.98 36.62 19.23
N ALA A 20 30.81 36.23 17.97
CA ALA A 20 31.77 35.42 17.22
C ALA A 20 32.77 36.29 16.41
N PRO A 21 34.04 35.89 16.28
CA PRO A 21 35.01 36.54 15.40
C PRO A 21 34.89 36.04 13.94
N SER A 22 35.23 36.90 12.98
CA SER A 22 35.19 36.61 11.55
C SER A 22 36.52 36.08 11.01
N LEU A 23 36.46 35.18 10.02
CA LEU A 23 37.58 34.83 9.14
C LEU A 23 37.12 34.78 7.68
N SER A 24 38.01 35.19 6.76
CA SER A 24 37.69 35.45 5.35
C SER A 24 37.85 34.20 4.45
N PRO A 25 37.15 34.14 3.30
CA PRO A 25 37.13 32.95 2.44
C PRO A 25 38.41 32.75 1.64
N TYR A 26 38.80 31.48 1.45
CA TYR A 26 39.84 31.09 0.51
C TYR A 26 39.31 31.02 -0.94
N ARG A 27 40.19 31.30 -1.90
CA ARG A 27 39.86 31.55 -3.31
C ARG A 27 40.51 30.51 -4.21
N VAL A 28 39.71 29.78 -5.00
CA VAL A 28 40.18 28.84 -6.04
C VAL A 28 39.85 29.43 -7.42
N PRO A 29 40.78 29.41 -8.41
CA PRO A 29 40.62 30.14 -9.67
C PRO A 29 39.77 29.38 -10.71
N GLY A 30 39.06 30.12 -11.55
CA GLY A 30 38.18 29.57 -12.58
C GLY A 30 38.80 29.42 -13.98
N ARG A 31 38.26 28.46 -14.73
CA ARG A 31 38.32 28.27 -16.20
C ARG A 31 37.05 27.52 -16.61
N ALA A 32 36.49 27.66 -17.80
CA ALA A 32 36.48 28.76 -18.77
C ALA A 32 35.29 28.51 -19.72
N ASN A 33 34.65 29.56 -20.25
CA ASN A 33 33.45 29.38 -21.08
C ASN A 33 33.76 28.65 -22.40
N TYR A 34 32.88 27.71 -22.79
CA TYR A 34 32.73 27.26 -24.18
C TYR A 34 31.26 27.26 -24.60
N MET A 35 30.78 28.45 -24.99
CA MET A 35 29.77 28.58 -26.02
C MET A 35 30.34 29.51 -27.09
N ALA A 36 30.45 29.00 -28.31
CA ALA A 36 30.81 29.74 -29.51
C ALA A 36 29.88 29.30 -30.65
N SER A 37 29.50 30.25 -31.49
CA SER A 37 28.42 30.14 -32.48
C SER A 37 28.94 29.86 -33.90
N MET A 38 27.99 29.70 -34.83
CA MET A 38 28.17 29.74 -36.30
C MET A 38 28.81 28.49 -36.95
N ALA A 39 28.57 28.20 -38.23
CA ALA A 39 27.41 28.49 -39.10
C ALA A 39 27.50 27.63 -40.38
N ALA A 40 26.37 27.55 -41.09
CA ALA A 40 26.19 27.23 -42.51
C ALA A 40 27.39 26.67 -43.33
N ARG A 41 27.20 25.47 -43.88
CA ARG A 41 27.56 25.17 -45.28
C ARG A 41 26.82 23.94 -45.83
N SER A 42 25.90 24.17 -46.75
CA SER A 42 25.61 23.21 -47.82
C SER A 42 26.79 23.14 -48.78
N PRO A 43 26.86 22.08 -49.59
CA PRO A 43 26.80 22.36 -51.02
C PRO A 43 25.78 21.47 -51.76
N ALA A 44 25.17 22.03 -52.81
CA ALA A 44 24.65 21.24 -53.94
C ALA A 44 25.85 20.89 -54.88
N ALA A 45 25.77 20.04 -55.90
CA ALA A 45 24.65 19.42 -56.63
C ALA A 45 25.12 18.02 -57.12
N ALA A 46 24.57 17.30 -58.12
CA ALA A 46 23.56 17.57 -59.14
C ALA A 46 23.00 16.24 -59.74
N ALA A 47 21.92 16.34 -60.53
CA ALA A 47 21.58 15.52 -61.72
C ALA A 47 21.50 13.96 -61.61
N ALA A 48 20.59 13.25 -62.27
CA ALA A 48 19.38 13.61 -63.05
C ALA A 48 18.41 12.40 -63.05
N GLY A 49 17.16 12.60 -63.54
CA GLY A 49 16.16 11.53 -63.73
C GLY A 49 16.29 10.83 -65.11
N PRO A 50 15.20 10.33 -65.74
CA PRO A 50 13.80 10.39 -65.31
C PRO A 50 12.98 9.08 -65.50
N GLY A 51 11.69 9.10 -65.12
CA GLY A 51 10.66 8.12 -65.50
C GLY A 51 10.08 7.31 -64.33
N GLY A 52 8.76 7.10 -64.22
CA GLY A 52 7.68 7.61 -65.06
C GLY A 52 6.27 7.15 -64.61
N SER A 53 5.24 7.59 -65.34
CA SER A 53 3.83 7.14 -65.31
C SER A 53 3.06 7.18 -63.97
N ASN A 54 2.05 8.06 -63.90
CA ASN A 54 0.95 7.95 -62.94
C ASN A 54 0.11 6.68 -63.18
N SER A 55 -0.46 6.12 -62.10
CA SER A 55 -1.83 5.62 -62.16
C SER A 55 -2.51 5.79 -60.79
N VAL A 56 -3.70 6.40 -60.79
CA VAL A 56 -4.57 6.51 -59.63
C VAL A 56 -5.66 5.45 -59.76
N VAL A 57 -5.86 4.65 -58.73
CA VAL A 57 -6.99 3.70 -58.66
C VAL A 57 -7.79 3.96 -57.39
N THR A 58 -8.92 4.63 -57.55
CA THR A 58 -9.89 4.87 -56.48
C THR A 58 -10.89 3.72 -56.39
N SER A 59 -10.72 2.82 -55.42
CA SER A 59 -11.73 1.82 -55.08
C SER A 59 -12.86 2.46 -54.26
N SER A 60 -14.08 2.47 -54.82
CA SER A 60 -15.27 3.00 -54.17
C SER A 60 -16.01 1.89 -53.40
N ALA A 61 -16.49 2.22 -52.20
CA ALA A 61 -17.33 1.33 -51.40
C ALA A 61 -18.81 1.48 -51.75
N PRO A 62 -19.61 0.39 -51.78
CA PRO A 62 -21.04 0.47 -52.03
C PRO A 62 -21.83 0.94 -50.79
N PRO A 63 -22.97 1.65 -50.96
CA PRO A 63 -23.82 2.09 -49.85
C PRO A 63 -24.72 0.96 -49.30
N PRO A 64 -25.20 1.08 -48.05
CA PRO A 64 -26.13 0.12 -47.45
C PRO A 64 -27.58 0.29 -48.00
N PRO A 65 -28.39 -0.78 -48.05
CA PRO A 65 -29.81 -0.68 -48.38
C PRO A 65 -30.60 -0.06 -47.23
N SER A 66 -31.46 0.90 -47.55
CA SER A 66 -32.50 1.38 -46.63
C SER A 66 -33.77 0.54 -46.77
N SER A 67 -34.50 0.36 -45.68
CA SER A 67 -35.88 -0.12 -45.72
C SER A 67 -36.70 0.64 -44.69
N SER A 68 -37.93 1.00 -45.05
CA SER A 68 -38.83 1.80 -44.22
C SER A 68 -40.19 1.13 -44.13
N TYR A 69 -40.73 1.08 -42.91
CA TYR A 69 -42.12 0.72 -42.63
C TYR A 69 -42.62 1.59 -41.48
N SER A 70 -43.90 1.96 -41.53
CA SER A 70 -44.51 2.91 -40.61
C SER A 70 -45.90 2.45 -40.14
N HIS A 71 -46.30 2.97 -38.98
CA HIS A 71 -47.60 2.72 -38.31
C HIS A 71 -47.76 1.27 -37.77
N SER A 72 -48.59 0.99 -36.76
CA SER A 72 -49.60 1.81 -36.09
C SER A 72 -49.56 1.61 -34.56
N ALA A 73 -50.08 2.57 -33.80
CA ALA A 73 -50.33 2.39 -32.36
C ALA A 73 -51.76 1.88 -32.10
N ALA A 74 -51.93 0.99 -31.12
CA ALA A 74 -53.23 0.61 -30.58
C ALA A 74 -53.12 0.27 -29.09
N THR A 75 -54.01 0.81 -28.27
CA THR A 75 -54.05 0.58 -26.82
C THR A 75 -54.98 -0.58 -26.48
N SER A 76 -54.57 -1.48 -25.58
CA SER A 76 -55.51 -2.35 -24.85
C SER A 76 -55.02 -2.63 -23.44
N THR A 77 -55.94 -2.63 -22.48
CA THR A 77 -55.67 -2.92 -21.06
C THR A 77 -56.13 -4.33 -20.70
N SER A 78 -55.33 -5.06 -19.93
CA SER A 78 -55.78 -6.22 -19.16
C SER A 78 -54.95 -6.37 -17.88
N LYS A 79 -55.54 -6.99 -16.85
CA LYS A 79 -54.95 -7.25 -15.53
C LYS A 79 -54.80 -8.77 -15.34
N ILE A 80 -54.18 -9.17 -14.21
CA ILE A 80 -54.18 -10.55 -13.63
C ILE A 80 -53.16 -11.48 -14.35
N SER A 81 -52.33 -12.31 -13.69
CA SER A 81 -52.16 -12.58 -12.24
C SER A 81 -50.69 -12.79 -11.83
N SER A 82 -50.40 -12.59 -10.54
CA SER A 82 -49.17 -13.01 -9.88
C SER A 82 -49.06 -14.54 -9.72
N ARG A 83 -48.16 -15.19 -10.49
CA ARG A 83 -47.73 -16.60 -10.27
C ARG A 83 -46.28 -16.86 -10.72
N ARG A 84 -45.27 -16.35 -10.00
CA ARG A 84 -43.85 -16.75 -10.23
C ARG A 84 -42.90 -16.61 -9.04
N THR A 85 -43.40 -16.69 -7.81
CA THR A 85 -42.62 -16.39 -6.58
C THR A 85 -42.75 -17.47 -5.49
N ALA A 86 -42.90 -18.74 -5.88
CA ALA A 86 -43.23 -19.84 -4.96
C ALA A 86 -42.46 -21.16 -5.24
N GLN A 87 -41.19 -21.07 -5.67
CA GLN A 87 -40.41 -22.25 -6.10
C GLN A 87 -38.96 -22.30 -5.57
N ILE A 88 -38.59 -21.42 -4.62
CA ILE A 88 -37.27 -21.40 -3.96
C ILE A 88 -37.45 -21.41 -2.42
N ALA A 89 -38.19 -22.40 -1.90
CA ALA A 89 -38.57 -22.47 -0.48
C ALA A 89 -38.83 -23.90 0.04
N ARG A 90 -38.19 -24.93 -0.54
CA ARG A 90 -38.46 -26.36 -0.20
C ARG A 90 -37.24 -27.29 -0.13
N HIS A 91 -36.02 -26.77 -0.03
CA HIS A 91 -34.79 -27.59 0.06
C HIS A 91 -33.96 -27.40 1.34
N PHE A 92 -34.54 -26.82 2.40
CA PHE A 92 -33.92 -26.77 3.73
C PHE A 92 -34.82 -27.46 4.78
N SER A 93 -34.73 -28.79 4.88
CA SER A 93 -35.07 -29.58 6.07
C SER A 93 -34.65 -31.05 5.92
N SER A 94 -34.34 -31.68 7.06
CA SER A 94 -34.14 -33.12 7.32
C SER A 94 -33.11 -33.92 6.50
N SER A 95 -32.01 -34.29 7.16
CA SER A 95 -31.60 -35.70 7.31
C SER A 95 -30.72 -35.86 8.56
N SER A 96 -30.86 -36.96 9.30
CA SER A 96 -30.27 -37.17 10.64
C SER A 96 -28.94 -37.94 10.66
N SER A 97 -28.21 -37.83 11.77
CA SER A 97 -26.91 -38.47 12.02
C SER A 97 -26.95 -39.99 12.21
N PRO A 98 -25.81 -40.67 12.01
CA PRO A 98 -25.37 -41.81 12.83
C PRO A 98 -24.18 -41.44 13.74
N THR A 99 -23.88 -42.30 14.73
CA THR A 99 -22.96 -42.03 15.85
C THR A 99 -21.56 -42.63 15.69
N GLY A 100 -20.53 -41.90 16.13
CA GLY A 100 -19.18 -42.43 16.35
C GLY A 100 -18.22 -41.37 16.92
N PRO A 101 -17.39 -41.68 17.94
CA PRO A 101 -16.55 -40.70 18.63
C PRO A 101 -15.24 -40.42 17.89
N VAL A 102 -15.31 -39.69 16.77
CA VAL A 102 -14.12 -39.09 16.16
C VAL A 102 -13.85 -37.76 16.86
N SER A 103 -12.66 -37.62 17.47
CA SER A 103 -12.21 -36.36 18.06
C SER A 103 -11.95 -35.32 16.97
N LYS A 104 -13.01 -34.62 16.56
CA LYS A 104 -12.91 -33.45 15.70
C LYS A 104 -12.49 -32.25 16.55
N GLN A 105 -11.19 -32.07 16.72
CA GLN A 105 -10.66 -30.73 16.94
C GLN A 105 -11.14 -29.87 15.76
N LYS A 106 -12.00 -28.88 16.03
CA LYS A 106 -12.17 -27.76 15.11
C LYS A 106 -10.79 -27.08 15.01
N PRO A 107 -10.26 -26.82 13.82
CA PRO A 107 -9.35 -25.70 13.66
C PRO A 107 -10.20 -24.45 13.82
N ASP A 108 -10.41 -23.98 15.06
CA ASP A 108 -10.89 -22.62 15.32
C ASP A 108 -9.74 -21.64 15.04
N MET A 109 -9.33 -21.60 13.77
CA MET A 109 -8.33 -20.71 13.18
C MET A 109 -8.94 -19.32 12.91
N ALA A 110 -9.75 -18.83 13.84
CA ALA A 110 -9.98 -17.40 13.95
C ALA A 110 -8.65 -16.79 14.43
N SER A 111 -8.18 -15.74 13.77
CA SER A 111 -6.97 -15.03 14.22
C SER A 111 -7.18 -14.53 15.66
N ASN A 112 -6.25 -14.83 16.58
CA ASN A 112 -6.27 -14.32 17.98
C ASN A 112 -6.03 -12.79 18.07
N TYR A 113 -6.21 -12.06 16.96
CA TYR A 113 -6.05 -10.63 16.82
C TYR A 113 -7.41 -9.98 16.55
N THR A 114 -7.67 -8.92 17.30
CA THR A 114 -8.88 -8.10 17.25
C THR A 114 -8.49 -6.63 17.10
N VAL A 115 -9.45 -5.73 16.89
CA VAL A 115 -9.17 -4.31 16.64
C VAL A 115 -9.84 -3.40 17.67
N ARG A 116 -9.04 -2.50 18.25
CA ARG A 116 -9.50 -1.36 19.05
C ARG A 116 -9.52 -0.13 18.16
N LYS A 117 -10.72 0.36 17.85
CA LYS A 117 -10.94 1.62 17.11
C LYS A 117 -10.97 2.77 18.10
N VAL A 118 -10.37 3.90 17.78
CA VAL A 118 -10.47 5.15 18.55
C VAL A 118 -10.93 6.24 17.60
N ALA A 119 -11.94 7.03 18.00
CA ALA A 119 -12.62 8.03 17.19
C ALA A 119 -13.27 7.48 15.89
N ALA A 120 -14.12 8.30 15.28
CA ALA A 120 -14.79 7.97 14.01
C ALA A 120 -13.78 7.81 12.85
N PRO A 121 -13.94 6.80 11.96
CA PRO A 121 -13.17 6.75 10.72
C PRO A 121 -13.34 8.02 9.87
N ASN A 122 -12.34 8.37 9.04
CA ASN A 122 -12.25 9.63 8.29
C ASN A 122 -12.06 10.90 9.15
N THR A 123 -11.44 10.80 10.33
CA THR A 123 -10.97 11.96 11.11
C THR A 123 -9.46 11.92 11.36
N PHE A 124 -8.87 13.01 11.85
CA PHE A 124 -7.43 13.08 12.17
C PHE A 124 -7.07 12.27 13.43
N GLU A 125 -8.04 12.13 14.32
CA GLU A 125 -7.97 11.44 15.61
C GLU A 125 -8.11 9.92 15.44
N HIS A 126 -8.60 9.45 14.28
CA HIS A 126 -8.90 8.03 14.08
C HIS A 126 -7.66 7.15 14.19
N ARG A 127 -7.72 6.11 15.03
CA ARG A 127 -6.69 5.08 15.16
C ARG A 127 -7.31 3.69 15.20
N VAL A 128 -6.62 2.73 14.60
CA VAL A 128 -6.91 1.29 14.76
C VAL A 128 -5.68 0.62 15.37
N TYR A 129 -5.78 0.30 16.66
CA TYR A 129 -4.82 -0.56 17.34
C TYR A 129 -5.20 -2.02 17.11
N ILE A 130 -4.20 -2.90 16.97
CA ILE A 130 -4.41 -4.34 17.00
C ILE A 130 -4.26 -4.83 18.43
N GLU A 131 -5.17 -5.70 18.86
CA GLU A 131 -5.17 -6.32 20.18
C GLU A 131 -5.02 -7.83 20.07
N LYS A 132 -4.10 -8.40 20.85
CA LYS A 132 -3.97 -9.85 21.03
C LYS A 132 -4.47 -10.21 22.42
N ASP A 133 -5.40 -11.17 22.50
CA ASP A 133 -6.01 -11.62 23.76
C ASP A 133 -6.57 -10.46 24.62
N GLY A 134 -7.05 -9.38 23.96
CA GLY A 134 -7.56 -8.15 24.59
C GLY A 134 -6.50 -7.13 25.05
N GLN A 135 -5.22 -7.34 24.73
CA GLN A 135 -4.12 -6.42 25.01
C GLN A 135 -3.58 -5.77 23.74
N PRO A 136 -3.45 -4.43 23.68
CA PRO A 136 -2.81 -3.74 22.55
C PRO A 136 -1.39 -4.21 22.27
N VAL A 137 -1.07 -4.40 20.99
CA VAL A 137 0.24 -4.87 20.48
C VAL A 137 0.67 -4.02 19.30
N SER A 138 1.99 -3.84 19.09
CA SER A 138 2.49 -3.15 17.90
C SER A 138 2.23 -3.99 16.64
N PRO A 139 1.50 -3.48 15.63
CA PRO A 139 1.33 -4.18 14.35
C PRO A 139 2.63 -4.20 13.53
N PHE A 140 3.61 -3.35 13.84
CA PHE A 140 4.93 -3.35 13.21
C PHE A 140 5.85 -4.41 13.86
N HIS A 141 5.75 -4.63 15.17
CA HIS A 141 6.81 -5.34 15.93
C HIS A 141 6.35 -6.59 16.69
N ASP A 142 5.10 -6.65 17.17
CA ASP A 142 4.63 -7.72 18.07
C ASP A 142 3.84 -8.84 17.38
N ILE A 143 3.47 -8.65 16.12
CA ILE A 143 2.85 -9.68 15.29
C ILE A 143 3.97 -10.46 14.59
N PRO A 144 4.10 -11.79 14.77
CA PRO A 144 5.14 -12.57 14.11
C PRO A 144 5.01 -12.52 12.58
N LEU A 145 6.11 -12.29 11.85
CA LEU A 145 6.14 -12.36 10.38
C LEU A 145 5.56 -13.68 9.85
N TYR A 146 5.99 -14.80 10.45
CA TYR A 146 5.55 -16.14 10.07
C TYR A 146 4.42 -16.65 10.96
N ALA A 147 3.38 -17.20 10.34
CA ALA A 147 2.23 -17.77 11.02
C ALA A 147 2.41 -19.27 11.36
N ASN A 148 3.39 -19.95 10.74
CA ASN A 148 3.72 -21.35 11.00
C ASN A 148 5.23 -21.58 11.17
N GLN A 149 5.59 -22.69 11.80
CA GLN A 149 6.99 -23.01 12.13
C GLN A 149 7.84 -23.31 10.89
N GLU A 150 7.22 -23.76 9.80
CA GLU A 150 7.88 -24.05 8.52
C GLU A 150 8.14 -22.79 7.67
N GLN A 151 7.74 -21.60 8.16
CA GLN A 151 7.95 -20.30 7.50
C GLN A 151 7.35 -20.17 6.08
N THR A 152 6.33 -20.98 5.77
CA THR A 152 5.66 -20.99 4.45
C THR A 152 4.41 -20.10 4.38
N ILE A 153 3.82 -19.77 5.53
CA ILE A 153 2.65 -18.92 5.70
C ILE A 153 3.05 -17.71 6.54
N LEU A 154 2.66 -16.51 6.09
CA LEU A 154 3.00 -15.25 6.73
C LEU A 154 1.75 -14.58 7.30
N ASN A 155 1.91 -13.75 8.33
CA ASN A 155 0.85 -12.84 8.78
C ASN A 155 0.96 -11.52 8.00
N MET A 156 -0.09 -11.12 7.31
CA MET A 156 -0.23 -9.77 6.75
C MET A 156 -1.08 -8.91 7.69
N VAL A 157 -0.69 -7.66 7.91
CA VAL A 157 -1.55 -6.63 8.50
C VAL A 157 -2.23 -5.87 7.38
N VAL A 158 -3.56 -5.94 7.28
CA VAL A 158 -4.34 -5.16 6.32
C VAL A 158 -4.54 -3.74 6.83
N GLU A 159 -4.20 -2.75 6.01
CA GLU A 159 -4.36 -1.33 6.31
C GLU A 159 -5.54 -0.74 5.53
N ILE A 160 -5.56 -0.99 4.21
CA ILE A 160 -6.50 -0.37 3.26
C ILE A 160 -7.31 -1.48 2.56
N PRO A 161 -8.63 -1.60 2.85
CA PRO A 161 -9.50 -2.53 2.15
C PRO A 161 -9.63 -2.22 0.66
N ARG A 162 -9.76 -3.27 -0.16
CA ARG A 162 -9.95 -3.14 -1.61
C ARG A 162 -11.10 -2.20 -1.98
N TRP A 163 -10.89 -1.41 -3.03
CA TRP A 163 -11.78 -0.37 -3.57
C TRP A 163 -12.04 0.85 -2.67
N THR A 164 -11.38 0.94 -1.50
CA THR A 164 -11.39 2.15 -0.68
C THR A 164 -10.31 3.16 -1.09
N ASN A 165 -10.43 4.40 -0.61
CA ASN A 165 -9.59 5.52 -1.03
C ASN A 165 -8.70 6.11 0.08
N ALA A 166 -8.98 5.86 1.36
CA ALA A 166 -8.21 6.44 2.46
C ALA A 166 -6.81 5.83 2.51
N LYS A 167 -5.75 6.65 2.52
CA LYS A 167 -4.37 6.17 2.67
C LYS A 167 -4.10 5.94 4.16
N LEU A 168 -4.50 4.76 4.63
CA LEU A 168 -4.28 4.26 5.98
C LEU A 168 -2.91 3.57 6.04
N GLU A 169 -2.19 3.72 7.14
CA GLU A 169 -0.80 3.26 7.32
C GLU A 169 -0.50 2.95 8.79
N ILE A 170 0.31 1.93 9.07
CA ILE A 170 0.94 1.67 10.36
C ILE A 170 1.80 2.88 10.73
N SER A 171 1.47 3.58 11.82
CA SER A 171 2.24 4.76 12.21
C SER A 171 3.61 4.38 12.76
N LYS A 172 4.67 4.74 12.03
CA LYS A 172 6.05 4.54 12.51
C LYS A 172 6.36 5.30 13.79
N GLU A 173 5.79 6.49 13.99
CA GLU A 173 6.16 7.42 15.05
C GLU A 173 5.36 7.28 16.35
N GLU A 174 4.18 6.66 16.30
CA GLU A 174 3.26 6.59 17.43
C GLU A 174 3.49 5.34 18.31
N LEU A 175 3.11 5.44 19.58
CA LEU A 175 3.28 4.35 20.56
C LEU A 175 2.42 3.14 20.17
N LEU A 176 3.06 1.96 20.07
CA LEU A 176 2.48 0.71 19.55
C LEU A 176 1.93 0.85 18.11
N ASN A 177 2.47 1.78 17.33
CA ASN A 177 2.33 1.90 15.89
C ASN A 177 0.90 1.71 15.32
N PRO A 178 -0.15 2.33 15.90
CA PRO A 178 -1.52 2.17 15.42
C PRO A 178 -1.66 2.55 13.95
N ILE A 179 -2.60 1.90 13.26
CA ILE A 179 -2.94 2.29 11.89
C ILE A 179 -3.71 3.62 11.96
N LYS A 180 -3.26 4.61 11.19
CA LYS A 180 -3.84 5.96 11.09
C LYS A 180 -3.98 6.37 9.63
N GLN A 181 -4.63 7.50 9.33
CA GLN A 181 -4.67 8.06 7.98
C GLN A 181 -3.57 9.12 7.80
N ASP A 182 -2.82 9.02 6.70
CA ASP A 182 -1.78 9.97 6.28
C ASP A 182 -2.34 11.41 6.16
N ILE A 183 -1.57 12.40 6.59
CA ILE A 183 -1.96 13.82 6.60
C ILE A 183 -1.10 14.63 5.61
N LYS A 184 -1.60 14.74 4.37
CA LYS A 184 -0.94 15.48 3.29
C LYS A 184 -1.38 16.95 3.27
N LYS A 185 -0.44 17.87 3.58
CA LYS A 185 -0.67 19.33 3.63
C LYS A 185 -1.81 19.75 4.59
N GLY A 186 -1.87 19.13 5.76
CA GLY A 186 -2.87 19.44 6.79
C GLY A 186 -4.28 18.92 6.47
N LYS A 187 -4.40 17.93 5.59
CA LYS A 187 -5.66 17.25 5.25
C LYS A 187 -5.44 15.74 5.18
N LEU A 188 -6.47 14.98 5.53
CA LEU A 188 -6.51 13.53 5.35
C LEU A 188 -6.25 13.15 3.89
N ARG A 189 -5.30 12.24 3.66
CA ARG A 189 -4.89 11.81 2.32
C ARG A 189 -5.84 10.72 1.80
N TYR A 190 -6.34 10.94 0.59
CA TYR A 190 -7.12 9.95 -0.15
C TYR A 190 -6.48 9.74 -1.52
N VAL A 191 -6.15 8.49 -1.86
CA VAL A 191 -5.72 8.12 -3.23
C VAL A 191 -6.90 8.27 -4.18
N ARG A 192 -6.65 8.71 -5.41
CA ARG A 192 -7.71 9.12 -6.36
C ARG A 192 -8.05 8.01 -7.34
N ASN A 193 -9.29 7.98 -7.83
CA ASN A 193 -9.74 6.96 -8.78
C ASN A 193 -9.11 7.24 -10.15
N CYS A 194 -8.15 6.41 -10.54
CA CYS A 194 -7.41 6.52 -11.80
C CYS A 194 -8.00 5.52 -12.78
N PHE A 195 -8.77 5.98 -13.77
CA PHE A 195 -9.56 5.11 -14.65
C PHE A 195 -8.67 4.03 -15.31
N PRO A 196 -9.04 2.73 -15.26
CA PRO A 196 -10.34 2.16 -14.83
C PRO A 196 -10.45 1.80 -13.33
N HIS A 197 -9.47 2.13 -12.50
CA HIS A 197 -9.32 1.65 -11.12
C HIS A 197 -10.03 2.51 -10.05
N LYS A 198 -10.94 1.91 -9.29
CA LYS A 198 -11.57 2.54 -8.10
C LYS A 198 -10.72 2.24 -6.86
N GLY A 199 -10.17 3.28 -6.24
CA GLY A 199 -9.37 3.14 -5.02
C GLY A 199 -8.16 2.20 -5.19
N TYR A 200 -7.80 1.49 -4.12
CA TYR A 200 -6.81 0.41 -4.16
C TYR A 200 -7.39 -0.85 -4.82
N LEU A 201 -6.59 -1.53 -5.64
CA LEU A 201 -7.02 -2.72 -6.40
C LEU A 201 -6.97 -4.04 -5.60
N TRP A 202 -6.33 -4.05 -4.44
CA TRP A 202 -6.09 -5.22 -3.58
C TRP A 202 -6.55 -4.91 -2.16
N ASN A 203 -6.60 -5.91 -1.29
CA ASN A 203 -6.45 -5.62 0.13
C ASN A 203 -4.97 -5.26 0.31
N TYR A 204 -4.70 -4.06 0.80
CA TYR A 204 -3.35 -3.51 0.90
C TYR A 204 -2.95 -3.34 2.36
N GLY A 205 -1.67 -3.49 2.63
CA GLY A 205 -1.05 -3.32 3.93
C GLY A 205 0.34 -3.94 3.92
N ALA A 206 0.90 -4.28 5.07
CA ALA A 206 2.31 -4.66 5.16
C ALA A 206 2.55 -6.00 5.88
N PHE A 207 3.78 -6.50 5.76
CA PHE A 207 4.30 -7.57 6.62
C PHE A 207 4.88 -7.00 7.93
N PRO A 208 4.42 -7.49 9.10
CA PRO A 208 5.02 -7.13 10.37
C PRO A 208 6.42 -7.71 10.46
N GLN A 209 7.28 -7.11 11.30
CA GLN A 209 8.66 -7.55 11.51
C GLN A 209 9.51 -7.56 10.23
N THR A 210 9.27 -6.61 9.34
CA THR A 210 10.07 -6.30 8.14
C THR A 210 10.29 -4.79 8.04
N TRP A 211 11.36 -4.34 7.40
CA TRP A 211 11.67 -2.91 7.24
C TRP A 211 12.57 -2.65 6.02
N GLU A 212 12.17 -1.69 5.18
CA GLU A 212 12.94 -1.20 4.03
C GLU A 212 14.01 -0.20 4.50
N ASP A 213 15.21 -0.69 4.84
CA ASP A 213 16.26 0.10 5.50
C ASP A 213 16.71 1.32 4.66
N PRO A 214 16.40 2.57 5.08
CA PRO A 214 16.75 3.77 4.32
C PRO A 214 18.24 4.11 4.38
N ASN A 215 19.04 3.34 5.13
CA ASN A 215 20.49 3.47 5.20
C ASN A 215 21.19 2.54 4.18
N SER A 216 20.51 1.47 3.73
CA SER A 216 20.96 0.61 2.64
C SER A 216 20.71 1.25 1.26
N VAL A 217 21.28 0.67 0.21
CA VAL A 217 20.94 0.96 -1.20
C VAL A 217 20.76 -0.36 -1.91
N HIS A 218 19.54 -0.67 -2.36
CA HIS A 218 19.22 -1.97 -2.95
C HIS A 218 19.95 -2.14 -4.30
N PRO A 219 20.65 -3.26 -4.54
CA PRO A 219 21.44 -3.42 -5.76
C PRO A 219 20.61 -3.46 -7.07
N GLU A 220 19.31 -3.71 -6.99
CA GLU A 220 18.37 -3.77 -8.12
C GLU A 220 17.87 -2.38 -8.56
N THR A 221 17.29 -1.64 -7.62
CA THR A 221 16.67 -0.33 -7.85
C THR A 221 17.69 0.80 -7.91
N LYS A 222 18.85 0.62 -7.26
CA LYS A 222 19.87 1.65 -6.97
C LYS A 222 19.36 2.79 -6.06
N ALA A 223 18.23 2.58 -5.40
CA ALA A 223 17.63 3.50 -4.43
C ALA A 223 17.81 2.98 -2.99
N LYS A 224 17.52 3.85 -2.01
CA LYS A 224 17.40 3.49 -0.58
C LYS A 224 16.05 2.80 -0.31
N GLY A 225 15.87 2.12 0.81
CA GLY A 225 14.51 1.76 1.27
C GLY A 225 13.69 2.99 1.66
N ASP A 226 12.36 2.92 1.55
CA ASP A 226 11.42 4.00 1.88
C ASP A 226 11.19 4.21 3.40
N ASN A 227 11.89 3.45 4.24
CA ASN A 227 11.79 3.44 5.70
C ASN A 227 10.46 2.86 6.25
N ASP A 228 9.62 2.16 5.47
CA ASP A 228 8.39 1.52 5.92
C ASP A 228 8.52 -0.02 6.11
N PRO A 229 7.52 -0.70 6.70
CA PRO A 229 7.43 -2.15 6.67
C PRO A 229 7.09 -2.65 5.26
N LEU A 230 7.58 -3.84 4.88
CA LEU A 230 7.50 -4.35 3.52
C LEU A 230 6.05 -4.52 3.04
N ASP A 231 5.74 -3.91 1.89
CA ASP A 231 4.39 -3.71 1.40
C ASP A 231 3.78 -4.93 0.69
N VAL A 232 2.46 -5.11 0.84
CA VAL A 232 1.74 -6.35 0.50
C VAL A 232 0.41 -6.07 -0.21
N CYS A 233 0.25 -6.68 -1.39
CA CYS A 233 -0.98 -6.69 -2.18
C CYS A 233 -1.63 -8.08 -2.13
N GLU A 234 -2.74 -8.20 -1.38
CA GLU A 234 -3.47 -9.46 -1.19
C GLU A 234 -4.67 -9.55 -2.14
N ILE A 235 -4.66 -10.60 -2.97
CA ILE A 235 -5.43 -10.67 -4.22
C ILE A 235 -6.71 -11.54 -4.17
N GLY A 236 -7.04 -12.12 -3.02
CA GLY A 236 -8.19 -13.01 -2.84
C GLY A 236 -9.57 -12.33 -2.99
N GLU A 237 -10.61 -13.12 -3.20
CA GLU A 237 -11.96 -12.65 -3.59
C GLU A 237 -12.66 -11.81 -2.50
N LEU A 238 -12.33 -12.03 -1.24
CA LEU A 238 -12.91 -11.31 -0.10
C LEU A 238 -12.23 -9.94 0.11
N VAL A 239 -13.03 -8.92 0.41
CA VAL A 239 -12.52 -7.61 0.86
C VAL A 239 -12.23 -7.68 2.37
N GLY A 240 -11.03 -7.29 2.77
CA GLY A 240 -10.59 -7.29 4.17
C GLY A 240 -11.06 -6.06 4.97
N TYR A 241 -10.53 -5.89 6.18
CA TYR A 241 -10.76 -4.70 7.01
C TYR A 241 -9.45 -4.17 7.61
N THR A 242 -9.38 -2.86 7.87
CA THR A 242 -8.23 -2.21 8.52
C THR A 242 -7.96 -2.84 9.90
N GLY A 243 -6.71 -3.23 10.15
CA GLY A 243 -6.29 -3.95 11.34
C GLY A 243 -6.55 -5.46 11.31
N GLN A 244 -7.01 -6.03 10.19
CA GLN A 244 -7.13 -7.48 10.04
C GLN A 244 -5.74 -8.12 9.93
N VAL A 245 -5.49 -9.15 10.75
CA VAL A 245 -4.29 -9.99 10.63
C VAL A 245 -4.65 -11.24 9.82
N LYS A 246 -4.26 -11.28 8.56
CA LYS A 246 -4.56 -12.39 7.63
C LYS A 246 -3.39 -13.36 7.53
N GLN A 247 -3.67 -14.66 7.45
CA GLN A 247 -2.66 -15.64 7.07
C GLN A 247 -2.61 -15.74 5.54
N VAL A 248 -1.45 -15.42 4.96
CA VAL A 248 -1.26 -15.33 3.50
C VAL A 248 -0.08 -16.19 3.06
N LYS A 249 -0.03 -16.50 1.77
CA LYS A 249 1.16 -17.07 1.12
C LYS A 249 1.66 -16.21 -0.03
N VAL A 250 2.98 -16.15 -0.15
CA VAL A 250 3.72 -15.38 -1.15
C VAL A 250 3.61 -16.03 -2.52
N LEU A 251 3.41 -15.20 -3.55
CA LEU A 251 3.34 -15.60 -4.97
C LEU A 251 4.40 -14.91 -5.83
N GLY A 252 4.80 -13.68 -5.49
CA GLY A 252 5.80 -12.92 -6.23
C GLY A 252 6.04 -11.53 -5.62
N VAL A 253 6.88 -10.71 -6.25
CA VAL A 253 7.17 -9.34 -5.79
C VAL A 253 7.47 -8.40 -6.97
N MET A 254 7.09 -7.13 -6.88
CA MET A 254 7.33 -6.10 -7.90
C MET A 254 8.21 -4.97 -7.34
N ALA A 255 9.24 -4.58 -8.08
CA ALA A 255 10.24 -3.59 -7.67
C ALA A 255 9.83 -2.15 -8.04
N LEU A 256 8.98 -1.49 -7.23
CA LEU A 256 8.63 -0.09 -7.48
C LEU A 256 9.80 0.83 -7.10
N LEU A 257 9.99 1.86 -7.90
CA LEU A 257 10.74 3.07 -7.55
C LEU A 257 9.69 4.16 -7.31
N ASP A 258 9.33 4.38 -6.05
CA ASP A 258 8.37 5.39 -5.66
C ASP A 258 9.10 6.66 -5.19
N GLU A 259 8.95 7.77 -5.92
CA GLU A 259 9.61 9.06 -5.63
C GLU A 259 11.14 9.02 -5.38
N GLU A 260 11.85 8.10 -6.07
CA GLU A 260 13.30 7.79 -5.95
C GLU A 260 13.69 6.87 -4.76
N GLU A 261 12.72 6.30 -4.05
CA GLU A 261 12.90 5.31 -2.99
C GLU A 261 12.52 3.88 -3.48
N THR A 262 13.12 2.86 -2.88
CA THR A 262 12.85 1.43 -3.13
C THR A 262 11.62 1.05 -2.34
N ASP A 263 10.67 0.46 -3.06
CA ASP A 263 9.36 0.17 -2.52
C ASP A 263 8.89 -1.19 -3.07
N TRP A 264 9.25 -2.29 -2.38
CA TRP A 264 8.92 -3.63 -2.85
C TRP A 264 7.46 -4.01 -2.56
N LYS A 265 6.67 -4.24 -3.62
CA LYS A 265 5.26 -4.68 -3.51
C LYS A 265 5.14 -6.19 -3.63
N VAL A 266 4.95 -6.90 -2.52
CA VAL A 266 4.78 -8.36 -2.51
C VAL A 266 3.36 -8.74 -2.95
N ILE A 267 3.24 -9.69 -3.87
CA ILE A 267 1.96 -10.26 -4.31
C ILE A 267 1.67 -11.53 -3.50
N VAL A 268 0.53 -11.55 -2.82
CA VAL A 268 0.13 -12.64 -1.92
C VAL A 268 -1.34 -13.02 -2.08
N ILE A 269 -1.74 -14.17 -1.53
CA ILE A 269 -3.15 -14.54 -1.37
C ILE A 269 -3.41 -15.13 0.02
N ASP A 270 -4.59 -14.82 0.58
CA ASP A 270 -5.14 -15.48 1.78
C ASP A 270 -5.14 -17.01 1.62
N ILE A 271 -4.68 -17.74 2.63
CA ILE A 271 -4.65 -19.22 2.58
C ILE A 271 -6.05 -19.85 2.55
N ASN A 272 -7.08 -19.08 2.94
CA ASN A 272 -8.48 -19.51 2.99
C ASN A 272 -9.24 -19.23 1.68
N ASP A 273 -8.61 -18.56 0.71
CA ASP A 273 -9.26 -18.21 -0.56
C ASP A 273 -9.54 -19.45 -1.43
N PRO A 274 -10.69 -19.54 -2.14
CA PRO A 274 -11.00 -20.67 -3.02
C PRO A 274 -9.98 -20.95 -4.14
N LEU A 275 -9.23 -19.93 -4.58
CA LEU A 275 -8.13 -20.04 -5.55
C LEU A 275 -6.77 -20.28 -4.89
N ALA A 276 -6.63 -20.15 -3.57
CA ALA A 276 -5.35 -20.32 -2.87
C ALA A 276 -4.67 -21.64 -3.26
N SER A 277 -5.40 -22.76 -3.31
CA SER A 277 -4.86 -24.07 -3.72
C SER A 277 -4.22 -24.09 -5.12
N LYS A 278 -4.61 -23.18 -6.01
CA LYS A 278 -4.17 -23.11 -7.42
C LYS A 278 -3.06 -22.09 -7.65
N LEU A 279 -2.94 -21.06 -6.81
CA LEU A 279 -1.88 -20.04 -6.90
C LEU A 279 -0.70 -20.44 -6.03
N ASN A 280 0.43 -20.84 -6.62
CA ASN A 280 1.60 -21.32 -5.89
C ASN A 280 2.91 -20.62 -6.29
N ASP A 281 2.96 -20.03 -7.49
CA ASP A 281 3.98 -19.07 -7.93
C ASP A 281 3.35 -18.00 -8.86
N VAL A 282 4.13 -17.01 -9.31
CA VAL A 282 3.66 -15.83 -10.04
C VAL A 282 2.95 -16.16 -11.36
N GLU A 283 3.37 -17.21 -12.07
CA GLU A 283 2.76 -17.64 -13.33
C GLU A 283 1.35 -18.20 -13.17
N ASP A 284 0.97 -18.60 -11.95
CA ASP A 284 -0.40 -19.01 -11.65
C ASP A 284 -1.34 -17.79 -11.53
N VAL A 285 -0.82 -16.62 -11.12
CA VAL A 285 -1.58 -15.37 -11.01
C VAL A 285 -2.10 -14.96 -12.39
N GLU A 286 -1.24 -14.86 -13.39
CA GLU A 286 -1.68 -14.48 -14.75
C GLU A 286 -2.54 -15.58 -15.42
N ARG A 287 -2.41 -16.85 -14.99
CA ARG A 287 -3.26 -17.95 -15.49
C ARG A 287 -4.69 -17.92 -14.95
N HIS A 288 -4.88 -17.46 -13.71
CA HIS A 288 -6.18 -17.51 -13.03
C HIS A 288 -6.83 -16.13 -12.81
N LEU A 289 -6.03 -15.07 -12.81
CA LEU A 289 -6.42 -13.66 -12.65
C LEU A 289 -5.78 -12.82 -13.79
N PRO A 290 -6.04 -13.15 -15.08
CA PRO A 290 -5.33 -12.58 -16.21
C PRO A 290 -5.45 -11.06 -16.30
N GLY A 291 -4.32 -10.41 -16.55
CA GLY A 291 -4.18 -8.95 -16.60
C GLY A 291 -4.06 -8.27 -15.24
N LEU A 292 -4.16 -8.99 -14.12
CA LEU A 292 -4.05 -8.39 -12.79
C LEU A 292 -2.67 -7.77 -12.56
N LEU A 293 -1.58 -8.50 -12.85
CA LEU A 293 -0.21 -7.99 -12.66
C LEU A 293 0.09 -6.77 -13.55
N ARG A 294 -0.50 -6.72 -14.75
CA ARG A 294 -0.43 -5.55 -15.63
C ARG A 294 -1.20 -4.35 -15.05
N ALA A 295 -2.36 -4.57 -14.44
CA ALA A 295 -3.09 -3.54 -13.72
C ALA A 295 -2.33 -3.07 -12.46
N THR A 296 -1.61 -3.97 -11.78
CA THR A 296 -0.70 -3.62 -10.66
C THR A 296 0.41 -2.67 -11.12
N ASN A 297 1.10 -2.99 -12.22
CA ASN A 297 2.12 -2.11 -12.80
C ASN A 297 1.54 -0.73 -13.15
N GLU A 298 0.41 -0.71 -13.87
CA GLU A 298 -0.27 0.51 -14.31
C GLU A 298 -0.71 1.39 -13.12
N TRP A 299 -1.31 0.79 -12.08
CA TRP A 299 -1.81 1.52 -10.91
C TRP A 299 -0.67 2.21 -10.15
N PHE A 300 0.38 1.48 -9.76
CA PHE A 300 1.49 2.06 -8.99
C PHE A 300 2.31 3.09 -9.77
N ARG A 301 2.32 3.02 -11.11
CA ARG A 301 2.86 4.08 -11.98
C ARG A 301 2.05 5.37 -11.89
N ILE A 302 0.73 5.29 -11.94
CA ILE A 302 -0.14 6.48 -12.14
C ILE A 302 -0.79 7.04 -10.87
N TYR A 303 -0.84 6.32 -9.74
CA TYR A 303 -1.70 6.66 -8.60
C TYR A 303 -1.45 8.05 -7.96
N LYS A 304 -0.23 8.61 -8.11
CA LYS A 304 0.14 9.95 -7.60
C LYS A 304 0.14 11.07 -8.66
N ILE A 305 -0.10 10.77 -9.94
CA ILE A 305 -0.25 11.79 -10.99
C ILE A 305 -1.42 12.75 -10.70
N PRO A 306 -2.59 12.31 -10.18
CA PRO A 306 -3.66 13.22 -9.72
C PRO A 306 -3.27 14.19 -8.60
N ASP A 307 -2.22 13.88 -7.85
CA ASP A 307 -1.66 14.71 -6.77
C ASP A 307 -0.55 15.65 -7.27
N GLY A 308 -0.25 15.65 -8.58
CA GLY A 308 0.80 16.46 -9.20
C GLY A 308 2.22 15.91 -9.06
N LYS A 309 2.37 14.61 -8.81
CA LYS A 309 3.66 13.90 -8.88
C LYS A 309 3.93 13.38 -10.31
N PRO A 310 5.20 13.06 -10.66
CA PRO A 310 5.51 12.33 -11.89
C PRO A 310 4.89 10.92 -11.86
N GLU A 311 4.98 10.23 -13.01
CA GLU A 311 4.74 8.79 -13.10
C GLU A 311 5.90 8.03 -12.41
N ASN A 312 5.58 7.05 -11.57
CA ASN A 312 6.58 6.21 -10.92
C ASN A 312 7.20 5.21 -11.91
N GLN A 313 8.32 4.61 -11.54
CA GLN A 313 9.05 3.65 -12.38
C GLN A 313 9.14 2.28 -11.68
N PHE A 314 9.47 1.24 -12.44
CA PHE A 314 9.77 -0.09 -11.89
C PHE A 314 11.14 -0.54 -12.36
N ALA A 315 11.91 -1.20 -11.49
CA ALA A 315 13.04 -2.02 -11.94
C ALA A 315 12.52 -3.25 -12.71
N PHE A 316 13.42 -3.98 -13.38
CA PHE A 316 13.06 -5.13 -14.23
C PHE A 316 11.98 -4.85 -15.29
N THR A 317 11.86 -3.60 -15.76
CA THR A 317 10.80 -3.16 -16.69
C THR A 317 9.36 -3.43 -16.21
N GLY A 318 9.15 -3.60 -14.89
CA GLY A 318 7.84 -3.91 -14.31
C GLY A 318 7.51 -5.39 -14.18
N GLU A 319 8.48 -6.29 -14.40
CA GLU A 319 8.34 -7.72 -14.15
C GLU A 319 7.99 -7.99 -12.68
N CYS A 320 6.94 -8.78 -12.43
CA CYS A 320 6.73 -9.39 -11.12
C CYS A 320 7.64 -10.60 -10.99
N LYS A 321 8.65 -10.51 -10.10
CA LYS A 321 9.58 -11.60 -9.82
C LYS A 321 8.84 -12.72 -9.09
N ASN A 322 9.33 -13.96 -9.27
CA ASN A 322 8.70 -15.16 -8.73
C ASN A 322 8.75 -15.25 -7.20
N LYS A 323 8.04 -16.22 -6.65
CA LYS A 323 7.94 -16.49 -5.21
C LYS A 323 9.30 -16.67 -4.53
N SER A 324 10.25 -17.34 -5.18
CA SER A 324 11.59 -17.54 -4.60
C SER A 324 12.28 -16.19 -4.36
N TYR A 325 12.27 -15.33 -5.37
CA TYR A 325 12.85 -13.99 -5.28
C TYR A 325 12.12 -13.12 -4.23
N ALA A 326 10.79 -13.25 -4.14
CA ALA A 326 9.99 -12.57 -3.12
C ALA A 326 10.37 -13.01 -1.68
N HIS A 327 10.64 -14.30 -1.45
CA HIS A 327 11.14 -14.77 -0.14
C HIS A 327 12.56 -14.28 0.18
N ASP A 328 13.40 -14.01 -0.83
CA ASP A 328 14.72 -13.40 -0.62
C ASP A 328 14.60 -11.93 -0.17
N VAL A 329 13.74 -11.14 -0.82
CA VAL A 329 13.42 -9.75 -0.40
C VAL A 329 12.83 -9.71 1.01
N ILE A 330 11.80 -10.54 1.29
CA ILE A 330 11.17 -10.61 2.62
C ILE A 330 12.21 -10.94 3.71
N ARG A 331 13.18 -11.80 3.42
CA ARG A 331 14.27 -12.12 4.36
C ARG A 331 15.20 -10.93 4.59
N GLU A 332 15.58 -10.18 3.55
CA GLU A 332 16.41 -8.97 3.71
C GLU A 332 15.71 -7.91 4.58
N CYS A 333 14.44 -7.61 4.29
CA CYS A 333 13.65 -6.67 5.08
C CYS A 333 13.41 -7.17 6.53
N ALA A 334 13.27 -8.48 6.75
CA ALA A 334 13.17 -9.06 8.10
C ALA A 334 14.50 -8.98 8.88
N GLU A 335 15.63 -9.24 8.22
CA GLU A 335 16.96 -9.04 8.81
C GLU A 335 17.24 -7.56 9.11
N ALA A 336 16.71 -6.63 8.31
CA ALA A 336 16.74 -5.19 8.58
C ALA A 336 15.90 -4.81 9.81
N TRP A 337 14.67 -5.32 9.93
CA TRP A 337 13.86 -5.13 11.12
C TRP A 337 14.52 -5.71 12.38
N GLU A 338 15.14 -6.89 12.31
CA GLU A 338 15.87 -7.48 13.44
C GLU A 338 17.05 -6.58 13.88
N ARG A 339 17.72 -5.88 12.94
CA ARG A 339 18.73 -4.86 13.29
C ARG A 339 18.12 -3.61 13.93
N LEU A 340 16.98 -3.14 13.43
CA LEU A 340 16.23 -2.01 13.99
C LEU A 340 15.73 -2.31 15.43
N ILE A 341 14.98 -3.38 15.62
CA ILE A 341 14.26 -3.67 16.86
C ILE A 341 15.19 -4.06 18.03
N THR A 342 16.40 -4.54 17.72
CA THR A 342 17.47 -4.80 18.70
C THR A 342 18.44 -3.63 18.88
N GLY A 343 18.21 -2.49 18.20
CA GLY A 343 19.02 -1.27 18.35
C GLY A 343 20.40 -1.33 17.69
N LYS A 344 20.64 -2.28 16.78
CA LYS A 344 21.88 -2.37 15.97
C LYS A 344 21.89 -1.32 14.87
N THR A 345 20.72 -0.98 14.31
CA THR A 345 20.51 0.20 13.45
C THR A 345 19.78 1.29 14.25
N PRO A 346 20.17 2.58 14.18
CA PRO A 346 19.45 3.67 14.84
C PRO A 346 18.03 3.83 14.28
N ALA A 347 17.02 3.82 15.16
CA ALA A 347 15.61 3.88 14.77
C ALA A 347 15.14 5.22 14.17
N GLY A 348 15.90 6.30 14.34
CA GLY A 348 15.54 7.62 13.83
C GLY A 348 14.22 8.13 14.43
N GLY A 349 13.18 8.20 13.60
CA GLY A 349 11.81 8.55 14.02
C GLY A 349 10.90 7.36 14.35
N VAL A 350 11.37 6.12 14.19
CA VAL A 350 10.56 4.91 14.43
C VAL A 350 10.44 4.62 15.93
N SER A 351 9.19 4.57 16.38
CA SER A 351 8.76 4.15 17.71
C SER A 351 8.88 2.63 17.84
N THR A 352 10.00 2.17 18.40
CA THR A 352 10.34 0.74 18.56
C THR A 352 9.68 0.06 19.77
N THR A 353 8.77 0.75 20.48
CA THR A 353 8.11 0.19 21.67
C THR A 353 7.21 -1.00 21.31
N ASN A 354 7.39 -2.10 22.05
CA ASN A 354 6.76 -3.39 21.81
C ASN A 354 6.57 -4.14 23.14
N VAL A 355 5.78 -5.22 23.17
CA VAL A 355 5.51 -6.00 24.40
C VAL A 355 5.98 -7.46 24.35
N THR A 356 6.30 -8.00 23.17
CA THR A 356 6.66 -9.41 22.95
C THR A 356 8.12 -9.65 22.57
N VAL A 357 8.81 -8.68 21.95
CA VAL A 357 10.09 -8.93 21.27
C VAL A 357 11.23 -9.03 22.29
N GLN A 358 11.52 -10.26 22.75
CA GLN A 358 12.36 -10.54 23.92
C GLN A 358 13.74 -9.86 23.92
N ASN A 359 14.34 -9.70 22.74
CA ASN A 359 15.69 -9.12 22.55
C ASN A 359 15.68 -7.60 22.36
N SER A 360 14.52 -6.94 22.35
CA SER A 360 14.42 -5.51 22.10
C SER A 360 14.71 -4.68 23.37
N PRO A 361 15.61 -3.68 23.32
CA PRO A 361 15.83 -2.76 24.44
C PRO A 361 14.64 -1.79 24.63
N SER A 362 13.70 -1.73 23.68
CA SER A 362 12.47 -0.93 23.74
C SER A 362 11.26 -1.72 24.22
N ARG A 363 11.44 -2.98 24.65
CA ARG A 363 10.34 -3.82 25.15
C ARG A 363 9.87 -3.35 26.52
N VAL A 364 8.55 -3.18 26.67
CA VAL A 364 7.88 -2.88 27.94
C VAL A 364 6.93 -4.02 28.33
N SER A 365 6.54 -4.10 29.61
CA SER A 365 5.42 -4.98 30.00
C SER A 365 4.07 -4.26 29.80
N PRO A 366 2.95 -4.97 29.58
CA PRO A 366 1.66 -4.31 29.27
C PRO A 366 1.16 -3.36 30.37
N ASP A 367 1.52 -3.60 31.63
CA ASP A 367 1.24 -2.75 32.80
C ASP A 367 2.05 -1.44 32.84
N GLN A 368 3.12 -1.33 32.03
CA GLN A 368 3.92 -0.12 31.88
C GLN A 368 3.42 0.80 30.75
N LEU A 369 2.44 0.34 29.95
CA LEU A 369 1.84 1.15 28.90
C LEU A 369 0.97 2.28 29.51
N PRO A 370 1.01 3.50 28.96
CA PRO A 370 0.02 4.51 29.30
C PRO A 370 -1.39 4.04 28.89
N PRO A 371 -2.44 4.49 29.59
CA PRO A 371 -3.82 4.09 29.31
C PRO A 371 -4.23 4.57 27.92
N LEU A 372 -4.40 3.63 26.97
CA LEU A 372 -4.98 3.92 25.66
C LEU A 372 -6.49 4.16 25.78
N PRO A 373 -7.08 5.01 24.90
CA PRO A 373 -8.53 5.19 24.83
C PRO A 373 -9.29 3.85 24.66
N PRO A 374 -10.54 3.73 25.12
CA PRO A 374 -11.36 2.53 24.91
C PRO A 374 -11.67 2.31 23.42
N SER A 375 -12.19 1.12 23.08
CA SER A 375 -12.67 0.86 21.71
C SER A 375 -14.01 1.56 21.47
N GLU A 376 -14.08 2.36 20.41
CA GLU A 376 -15.23 3.18 20.02
C GLU A 376 -15.72 2.77 18.62
N ASP A 377 -16.84 2.03 18.53
CA ASP A 377 -17.42 1.65 17.24
C ASP A 377 -18.32 2.78 16.67
N LEU A 378 -17.69 3.93 16.40
CA LEU A 378 -18.35 5.11 15.85
C LEU A 378 -18.57 4.99 14.33
N PRO A 379 -19.67 5.56 13.79
CA PRO A 379 -19.89 5.61 12.35
C PRO A 379 -18.81 6.47 11.68
N ALA A 380 -18.42 6.08 10.46
CA ALA A 380 -17.45 6.84 9.67
C ALA A 380 -17.97 8.23 9.30
N GLU A 381 -17.12 9.25 9.45
CA GLU A 381 -17.41 10.61 9.00
C GLU A 381 -17.43 10.74 7.48
N LYS A 382 -18.06 11.81 6.99
CA LYS A 382 -18.28 12.02 5.57
C LYS A 382 -17.00 12.37 4.82
N ILE A 383 -16.60 11.48 3.90
CA ILE A 383 -15.58 11.76 2.88
C ILE A 383 -16.10 12.85 1.94
N ASP A 384 -15.23 13.78 1.54
CA ASP A 384 -15.54 14.83 0.57
C ASP A 384 -15.83 14.25 -0.83
N ALA A 385 -16.90 14.74 -1.48
CA ALA A 385 -17.38 14.21 -2.75
C ALA A 385 -16.38 14.34 -3.93
N SER A 386 -15.32 15.15 -3.79
CA SER A 386 -14.25 15.19 -4.81
C SER A 386 -13.41 13.89 -4.85
N ILE A 387 -13.50 13.01 -3.84
CA ILE A 387 -12.83 11.71 -3.83
C ILE A 387 -13.48 10.71 -4.80
N ASP A 388 -14.74 10.90 -5.17
CA ASP A 388 -15.41 10.09 -6.21
C ASP A 388 -14.99 10.46 -7.64
N LYS A 389 -14.30 11.60 -7.83
CA LYS A 389 -13.82 12.02 -9.15
C LYS A 389 -12.90 10.95 -9.78
N TRP A 390 -13.27 10.54 -10.99
CA TRP A 390 -12.41 9.78 -11.89
C TRP A 390 -11.41 10.68 -12.61
N PHE A 391 -10.15 10.24 -12.64
CA PHE A 391 -9.07 10.84 -13.40
C PHE A 391 -8.74 9.93 -14.57
N PHE A 392 -8.89 10.45 -15.79
CA PHE A 392 -8.52 9.75 -17.02
C PHE A 392 -7.08 10.11 -17.36
N ILE A 393 -6.16 9.20 -17.01
CA ILE A 393 -4.72 9.40 -17.19
C ILE A 393 -4.31 8.66 -18.47
N SER A 394 -3.98 9.42 -19.51
CA SER A 394 -3.36 8.87 -20.71
C SER A 394 -1.88 8.60 -20.43
N GLY A 395 -1.56 7.41 -19.91
CA GLY A 395 -0.18 6.91 -19.91
C GLY A 395 0.33 6.82 -21.35
N ALA A 396 1.64 7.03 -21.54
CA ALA A 396 2.26 6.68 -22.82
C ALA A 396 2.14 5.16 -23.01
N SER A 397 1.61 4.72 -24.15
CA SER A 397 1.46 3.29 -24.44
C SER A 397 2.82 2.58 -24.36
N ALA A 398 2.90 1.57 -23.49
CA ALA A 398 4.03 0.67 -23.36
C ALA A 398 4.08 -0.35 -24.51
#